data_AF-A0A968XSB8-F1
#
_entry.id   AF-A0A968XSB8-F1
#
_cell.length_a   1.000
_cell.length_b   1.000
_cell.length_c   1.000
_cell.angle_alpha   90.00
_cell.angle_beta   90.00
_cell.angle_gamma   90.00
#
_symmetry.space_group_name_H-M   'P 1'
#
loop_
_entity.id
_entity.type
_entity.pdbx_description
1 polymer ?
#
loop_
_entity_poly.entity_id
_entity_poly.type
_entity_poly.pdbx_seq_one_letter_code
_entity_poly.pdbx_strand_id
1 'polypeptide(L)'
;MLLFYDYAIGPWCNGSTAARVIWDRTPVADLAARPLPNELVDLDAMDRAEHDQLVADPMVMIRNQPPEVIEVITSSLQPGETLEQFYRDIAGSMAFTSRYVFPAQPLTVAGGVAWPDTASVEASADPAIAAILAEDIGESYAELSRREGEWDGLRHVLDGIPIPDQDDPRYSTAILADPELTALSQRDWPAAFAIAQVRAGDWHLLLQLDLAGLTGAQLVEGIVCFLIHTDDLARGDFARVVSIYQQT
;
A
#
# COMPACT_ATOMS: atom_id res chain seq x y z
N MET A 1 12.78 -0.47 14.11
CA MET A 1 11.35 -0.77 13.85
C MET A 1 11.29 -1.89 12.83
N LEU A 2 10.47 -2.91 13.09
CA LEU A 2 10.20 -4.01 12.16
C LEU A 2 8.72 -3.95 11.82
N LEU A 3 8.38 -3.97 10.53
CA LEU A 3 7.01 -3.97 10.05
C LEU A 3 6.75 -5.28 9.32
N PHE A 4 5.66 -5.93 9.68
CA PHE A 4 5.18 -7.16 9.07
C PHE A 4 3.81 -6.86 8.47
N TYR A 5 3.58 -7.33 7.25
CA TYR A 5 2.32 -7.22 6.55
C TYR A 5 1.99 -8.55 5.91
N ASP A 6 0.77 -9.02 6.13
CA ASP A 6 0.24 -10.20 5.47
C ASP A 6 -0.27 -9.79 4.09
N TYR A 7 0.53 -10.06 3.07
CA TYR A 7 0.20 -9.74 1.68
C TYR A 7 -1.02 -10.51 1.16
N ALA A 8 -1.35 -11.68 1.72
CA ALA A 8 -2.48 -12.48 1.26
C ALA A 8 -3.82 -11.94 1.76
N ILE A 9 -3.85 -11.43 3.01
CA ILE A 9 -5.08 -10.97 3.65
C ILE A 9 -5.19 -9.44 3.59
N GLY A 10 -4.08 -8.72 3.64
CA GLY A 10 -4.06 -7.28 3.80
C GLY A 10 -4.79 -6.48 2.72
N PRO A 11 -4.75 -6.86 1.43
CA PRO A 11 -5.55 -6.18 0.40
C PRO A 11 -7.06 -6.24 0.66
N TRP A 12 -7.51 -7.19 1.49
CA TRP A 12 -8.90 -7.43 1.83
C TRP A 12 -9.26 -7.01 3.25
N CYS A 13 -8.28 -6.58 4.06
CA CYS A 13 -8.46 -6.37 5.49
C CYS A 13 -7.64 -5.18 6.00
N ASN A 14 -8.30 -4.03 6.06
CA ASN A 14 -7.79 -2.84 6.74
C ASN A 14 -7.97 -2.98 8.26
N GLY A 15 -7.08 -2.36 9.05
CA GLY A 15 -7.09 -2.45 10.51
C GLY A 15 -5.76 -2.92 11.08
N SER A 16 -5.78 -3.48 12.29
CA SER A 16 -4.58 -3.94 13.00
C SER A 16 -4.31 -5.44 12.87
N THR A 17 -5.06 -6.15 12.02
CA THR A 17 -5.03 -7.63 11.90
C THR A 17 -4.07 -8.11 10.83
N ALA A 18 -4.00 -7.41 9.70
CA ALA A 18 -3.13 -7.77 8.58
C ALA A 18 -1.69 -7.28 8.75
N ALA A 19 -1.41 -6.52 9.80
CA ALA A 19 -0.10 -5.92 10.03
C ALA A 19 0.34 -6.09 11.48
N ARG A 20 1.65 -6.13 11.69
CA ARG A 20 2.28 -6.06 13.01
C ARG A 20 3.49 -5.17 12.96
N VAL A 21 3.63 -4.28 13.93
CA VAL A 21 4.83 -3.45 14.08
C VAL A 21 5.51 -3.77 15.41
N ILE A 22 6.82 -4.00 15.34
CA ILE A 22 7.66 -4.28 16.50
C ILE A 22 8.69 -3.16 16.63
N TRP A 23 8.66 -2.49 17.77
CA TRP A 23 9.69 -1.54 18.15
C TRP A 23 10.86 -2.27 18.83
N ASP A 24 11.76 -2.80 18.01
CA ASP A 24 13.02 -3.35 18.49
C ASP A 24 13.91 -2.20 19.01
N ARG A 25 14.25 -2.28 20.31
CA ARG A 25 15.08 -1.29 21.02
C ARG A 25 16.54 -1.71 21.12
N THR A 26 16.93 -2.80 20.45
CA THR A 26 18.32 -3.24 20.36
C THR A 26 19.17 -2.09 19.79
N PRO A 27 20.28 -1.69 20.46
CA PRO A 27 21.16 -0.65 19.93
C PRO A 27 21.63 -0.96 18.52
N VAL A 28 21.73 0.05 17.66
CA VAL A 28 22.15 -0.13 16.26
C VAL A 28 23.51 -0.83 16.15
N ALA A 29 24.43 -0.55 17.07
CA ALA A 29 25.75 -1.18 17.11
C ALA A 29 25.70 -2.70 17.41
N ASP A 30 24.61 -3.17 18.03
CA ASP A 30 24.38 -4.57 18.36
C ASP A 30 23.57 -5.29 17.27
N LEU A 31 23.06 -4.55 16.28
CA LEU A 31 22.39 -5.14 15.11
C LEU A 31 23.44 -5.79 14.20
N ALA A 32 23.20 -7.05 13.88
CA ALA A 32 24.00 -7.80 12.92
C ALA A 32 23.10 -8.32 11.81
N ALA A 33 23.57 -8.22 10.57
CA ALA A 33 22.92 -8.88 9.45
C ALA A 33 22.86 -10.38 9.73
N ARG A 34 21.65 -10.94 9.72
CA ARG A 34 21.43 -12.39 9.84
C ARG A 34 21.10 -12.94 8.45
N PRO A 35 21.54 -14.17 8.14
CA PRO A 35 21.04 -14.83 6.94
C PRO A 35 19.53 -14.98 7.04
N LEU A 36 18.88 -15.01 5.87
CA LEU A 36 17.47 -15.34 5.79
C LEU A 36 17.23 -16.72 6.45
N PRO A 37 16.23 -16.86 7.33
CA PRO A 37 15.85 -18.16 7.89
C PRO A 37 15.61 -19.19 6.78
N ASN A 38 16.02 -20.44 7.01
CA ASN A 38 15.87 -21.51 6.02
C ASN A 38 14.40 -21.71 5.62
N GLU A 39 13.47 -21.48 6.54
CA GLU A 39 12.03 -21.57 6.29
C GLU A 39 11.57 -20.54 5.24
N LEU A 40 12.13 -19.32 5.26
CA LEU A 40 11.82 -18.30 4.25
C LEU A 40 12.54 -18.59 2.92
N VAL A 41 13.73 -19.21 2.95
CA VAL A 41 14.40 -19.70 1.74
C VAL A 41 13.57 -20.80 1.07
N ASP A 42 13.06 -21.74 1.85
CA ASP A 42 12.22 -22.84 1.35
C ASP A 42 10.90 -22.31 0.77
N LEU A 43 10.26 -21.34 1.45
CA LEU A 43 9.06 -20.68 0.95
C LEU A 43 9.32 -19.88 -0.33
N ASP A 44 10.44 -19.16 -0.44
CA ASP A 44 10.85 -18.48 -1.68
C ASP A 44 11.07 -19.47 -2.83
N ALA A 45 11.70 -20.61 -2.56
CA ALA A 45 11.90 -21.65 -3.56
C ALA A 45 10.58 -22.29 -4.02
N MET A 46 9.63 -22.50 -3.10
CA MET A 46 8.28 -22.97 -3.42
C MET A 46 7.53 -21.94 -4.26
N ASP A 47 7.63 -20.66 -3.92
CA ASP A 47 7.03 -19.55 -4.66
C ASP A 47 7.56 -19.48 -6.09
N ARG A 48 8.88 -19.63 -6.25
CA ARG A 48 9.53 -19.71 -7.56
C ARG A 48 9.05 -20.90 -8.38
N ALA A 49 8.92 -22.08 -7.76
CA ALA A 49 8.40 -23.26 -8.45
C ALA A 49 6.94 -23.08 -8.90
N GLU A 50 6.10 -22.44 -8.07
CA GLU A 50 4.72 -22.10 -8.43
C GLU A 50 4.67 -21.12 -9.60
N HIS A 51 5.48 -20.06 -9.57
CA HIS A 51 5.65 -19.13 -10.69
C HIS A 51 6.10 -19.85 -11.97
N ASP A 52 7.14 -20.68 -11.90
CA ASP A 52 7.67 -21.37 -13.07
C ASP A 52 6.65 -22.36 -13.66
N GLN A 53 5.81 -22.97 -12.81
CA GLN A 53 4.69 -23.80 -13.25
C GLN A 53 3.61 -22.96 -13.95
N LEU A 54 3.27 -21.78 -13.43
CA LEU A 54 2.33 -20.86 -14.04
C LEU A 54 2.83 -20.34 -15.40
N VAL A 55 4.12 -20.04 -15.51
CA VAL A 55 4.74 -19.63 -16.78
C VAL A 55 4.75 -20.78 -17.80
N ALA A 56 5.01 -22.01 -17.36
CA ALA A 56 5.01 -23.19 -18.23
C ALA A 56 3.60 -23.63 -18.67
N ASP A 57 2.58 -23.47 -17.82
CA ASP A 57 1.19 -23.82 -18.09
C ASP A 57 0.22 -22.72 -17.61
N PRO A 58 0.15 -21.58 -18.34
CA PRO A 58 -0.62 -20.41 -17.90
C PRO A 58 -2.13 -20.68 -17.83
N MET A 59 -2.61 -21.74 -18.50
CA MET A 59 -4.00 -22.15 -18.44
C MET A 59 -4.41 -22.65 -17.04
N VAL A 60 -3.46 -22.94 -16.15
CA VAL A 60 -3.76 -23.27 -14.75
C VAL A 60 -4.55 -22.15 -14.05
N MET A 61 -4.37 -20.89 -14.45
CA MET A 61 -5.07 -19.72 -13.88
C MET A 61 -6.59 -19.77 -14.08
N ILE A 62 -7.05 -20.46 -15.12
CA ILE A 62 -8.47 -20.48 -15.50
C ILE A 62 -9.14 -21.85 -15.44
N ARG A 63 -8.37 -22.94 -15.35
CA ARG A 63 -8.92 -24.31 -15.38
C ARG A 63 -10.01 -24.57 -14.34
N ASN A 64 -9.94 -23.87 -13.20
CA ASN A 64 -10.89 -24.01 -12.10
C ASN A 64 -11.82 -22.80 -11.95
N GLN A 65 -11.80 -21.85 -12.88
CA GLN A 65 -12.66 -20.67 -12.82
C GLN A 65 -14.10 -21.02 -13.23
N PRO A 66 -15.11 -20.42 -12.59
CA PRO A 66 -16.50 -20.58 -13.00
C PRO A 66 -16.73 -20.13 -14.46
N PRO A 67 -17.70 -20.74 -15.20
CA PRO A 67 -17.99 -20.37 -16.58
C PRO A 67 -18.27 -18.88 -16.78
N GLU A 68 -18.95 -18.24 -15.81
CA GLU A 68 -19.24 -16.81 -15.83
C GLU A 68 -17.98 -15.94 -15.81
N VAL A 69 -16.93 -16.36 -15.10
CA VAL A 69 -15.65 -15.66 -15.07
C VAL A 69 -14.95 -15.79 -16.43
N ILE A 70 -14.98 -17.00 -17.00
CA ILE A 70 -14.40 -17.27 -18.34
C ILE A 70 -15.10 -16.43 -19.41
N GLU A 71 -16.42 -16.27 -19.33
CA GLU A 71 -17.19 -15.46 -20.28
C GLU A 71 -16.83 -13.97 -20.20
N VAL A 72 -16.68 -13.43 -18.99
CA VAL A 72 -16.23 -12.04 -18.78
C VAL A 72 -14.85 -11.80 -19.39
N ILE A 73 -13.89 -12.69 -19.11
CA ILE A 73 -12.53 -12.58 -19.68
C ILE A 73 -12.60 -12.67 -21.21
N THR A 74 -13.33 -13.64 -21.74
CA THR A 74 -13.47 -13.84 -23.20
C THR A 74 -14.07 -12.61 -23.88
N SER A 75 -15.00 -11.92 -23.22
CA SER A 75 -15.60 -10.68 -23.73
C SER A 75 -14.64 -9.48 -23.78
N SER A 76 -13.53 -9.55 -23.04
CA SER A 76 -12.51 -8.51 -22.95
C SER A 76 -11.33 -8.73 -23.93
N LEU A 77 -11.30 -9.88 -24.62
CA LEU A 77 -10.24 -10.22 -25.58
C LEU A 77 -10.28 -9.32 -26.82
N GLN A 78 -9.10 -9.04 -27.37
CA GLN A 78 -9.01 -8.31 -28.63
C GLN A 78 -9.56 -9.15 -29.80
N PRO A 79 -10.07 -8.52 -30.88
CA PRO A 79 -10.58 -9.27 -32.03
C PRO A 79 -9.56 -10.26 -32.61
N GLY A 80 -9.87 -11.55 -32.55
CA GLY A 80 -9.00 -12.64 -33.05
C GLY A 80 -8.01 -13.20 -32.03
N GLU A 81 -7.95 -12.65 -30.82
CA GLU A 81 -7.19 -13.18 -29.71
C GLU A 81 -7.90 -14.39 -29.09
N THR A 82 -7.16 -15.42 -28.72
CA THR A 82 -7.68 -16.57 -27.99
C THR A 82 -7.34 -16.44 -26.50
N LEU A 83 -8.15 -17.07 -25.66
CA LEU A 83 -7.90 -17.13 -24.21
C LEU A 83 -6.50 -17.69 -23.89
N GLU A 84 -6.07 -18.72 -24.63
CA GLU A 84 -4.73 -19.31 -24.46
C GLU A 84 -3.62 -18.32 -24.84
N GLN A 85 -3.81 -17.55 -25.92
CA GLN A 85 -2.84 -16.55 -26.34
C GLN A 85 -2.74 -15.42 -25.32
N PHE A 86 -3.88 -14.90 -24.86
CA PHE A 86 -3.96 -13.88 -23.83
C PHE A 86 -3.19 -14.26 -22.55
N TYR A 87 -3.45 -15.46 -22.00
CA TYR A 87 -2.77 -15.92 -20.79
C TYR A 87 -1.30 -16.27 -21.01
N ARG A 88 -0.92 -16.73 -22.20
CA ARG A 88 0.49 -16.92 -22.56
C ARG A 88 1.23 -15.60 -22.60
N ASP A 89 0.61 -14.55 -23.14
CA ASP A 89 1.23 -13.23 -23.23
C ASP A 89 1.38 -12.59 -21.85
N ILE A 90 0.38 -12.74 -20.97
CA ILE A 90 0.49 -12.36 -19.55
C ILE A 90 1.64 -13.13 -18.87
N ALA A 91 1.64 -14.45 -18.95
CA ALA A 91 2.67 -15.25 -18.29
C ALA A 91 4.08 -14.98 -18.84
N GLY A 92 4.20 -14.66 -20.13
CA GLY A 92 5.46 -14.29 -20.77
C GLY A 92 6.02 -12.94 -20.30
N SER A 93 5.18 -12.04 -19.78
CA SER A 93 5.61 -10.74 -19.22
C SER A 93 5.82 -10.77 -17.70
N MET A 94 5.36 -11.82 -17.01
CA MET A 94 5.53 -11.96 -15.56
C MET A 94 7.00 -12.19 -15.19
N ALA A 95 7.60 -11.19 -14.53
CA ALA A 95 8.85 -11.38 -13.82
C ALA A 95 8.59 -12.09 -12.48
N PHE A 96 9.45 -13.04 -12.11
CA PHE A 96 9.37 -13.63 -10.78
C PHE A 96 9.65 -12.58 -9.71
N THR A 97 8.73 -12.47 -8.76
CA THR A 97 8.86 -11.64 -7.58
C THR A 97 8.53 -12.49 -6.36
N SER A 98 9.42 -12.48 -5.37
CA SER A 98 9.23 -13.25 -4.15
C SER A 98 8.14 -12.61 -3.32
N ARG A 99 7.21 -13.41 -2.78
CA ARG A 99 6.26 -12.98 -1.74
C ARG A 99 6.89 -12.92 -0.34
N TYR A 100 8.12 -13.42 -0.17
CA TYR A 100 8.73 -13.65 1.14
C TYR A 100 10.05 -12.89 1.34
N VAL A 101 10.69 -12.48 0.24
CA VAL A 101 12.01 -11.82 0.26
C VAL A 101 11.88 -10.42 -0.35
N PHE A 102 11.79 -9.42 0.52
CA PHE A 102 11.68 -8.01 0.16
C PHE A 102 12.73 -7.14 0.86
N PRO A 103 13.03 -5.95 0.33
CA PRO A 103 12.60 -5.44 -0.98
C PRO A 103 13.33 -6.15 -2.14
N ALA A 104 12.71 -6.22 -3.32
CA ALA A 104 13.34 -6.82 -4.51
C ALA A 104 14.58 -6.02 -4.99
N GLN A 105 14.64 -4.73 -4.65
CA GLN A 105 15.75 -3.83 -4.95
C GLN A 105 16.17 -3.07 -3.68
N PRO A 106 17.46 -2.71 -3.53
CA PRO A 106 17.91 -1.88 -2.43
C PRO A 106 17.17 -0.53 -2.39
N LEU A 107 16.65 -0.15 -1.22
CA LEU A 107 16.00 1.14 -1.01
C LEU A 107 16.97 2.13 -0.35
N THR A 108 16.91 3.40 -0.77
CA THR A 108 17.65 4.50 -0.14
C THR A 108 16.66 5.56 0.34
N VAL A 109 16.84 6.01 1.58
CA VAL A 109 16.00 7.08 2.14
C VAL A 109 16.55 8.44 1.69
N ALA A 110 15.68 9.27 1.13
CA ALA A 110 15.96 10.65 0.80
C ALA A 110 14.93 11.57 1.47
N GLY A 111 15.38 12.74 1.93
CA GLY A 111 14.48 13.78 2.43
C GLY A 111 13.92 14.61 1.28
N GLY A 112 12.63 14.90 1.32
CA GLY A 112 11.92 15.75 0.37
C GLY A 112 10.92 16.66 1.07
N VAL A 113 10.47 17.69 0.36
CA VAL A 113 9.34 18.53 0.76
C VAL A 113 8.24 18.31 -0.26
N ALA A 114 7.05 17.96 0.20
CA ALA A 114 5.87 17.78 -0.63
C ALA A 114 4.76 18.71 -0.13
N TRP A 115 3.91 19.18 -1.05
CA TRP A 115 2.66 19.82 -0.67
C TRP A 115 1.64 18.76 -0.28
N PRO A 116 0.79 19.04 0.72
CA PRO A 116 -0.35 18.20 1.00
C PRO A 116 -1.31 18.12 -0.20
N ASP A 117 -1.94 16.96 -0.36
CA ASP A 117 -3.07 16.80 -1.27
C ASP A 117 -4.26 17.68 -0.82
N THR A 118 -5.09 18.13 -1.76
CA THR A 118 -6.29 18.95 -1.47
C THR A 118 -7.28 18.29 -0.50
N ALA A 119 -7.36 16.96 -0.52
CA ALA A 119 -8.22 16.16 0.37
C ALA A 119 -7.51 15.74 1.67
N SER A 120 -6.24 16.07 1.84
CA SER A 120 -5.46 15.71 3.04
C SER A 120 -5.97 16.37 4.32
N VAL A 121 -5.54 15.82 5.45
CA VAL A 121 -5.77 16.42 6.77
C VAL A 121 -5.13 17.79 6.89
N GLU A 122 -3.91 18.00 6.37
CA GLU A 122 -3.21 19.29 6.46
C GLU A 122 -3.96 20.39 5.70
N ALA A 123 -4.45 20.07 4.51
CA ALA A 123 -5.27 21.00 3.72
C ALA A 123 -6.57 21.34 4.46
N SER A 124 -7.22 20.35 5.07
CA SER A 124 -8.45 20.55 5.83
C SER A 124 -8.26 21.35 7.13
N ALA A 125 -7.05 21.31 7.71
CA ALA A 125 -6.75 21.97 8.98
C ALA A 125 -6.41 23.46 8.85
N ASP A 126 -5.93 23.92 7.70
CA ASP A 126 -5.51 25.31 7.49
C ASP A 126 -6.24 25.94 6.28
N PRO A 127 -7.15 26.92 6.51
CA PRO A 127 -7.87 27.62 5.44
C PRO A 127 -6.96 28.32 4.43
N ALA A 128 -5.75 28.75 4.83
CA ALA A 128 -4.79 29.36 3.92
C ALA A 128 -4.17 28.31 2.99
N ILE A 129 -3.83 27.13 3.51
CA ILE A 129 -3.37 26.00 2.68
C ILE A 129 -4.49 25.56 1.75
N ALA A 130 -5.71 25.38 2.26
CA ALA A 130 -6.88 25.04 1.44
C ALA A 130 -7.11 26.04 0.29
N ALA A 131 -7.01 27.34 0.58
CA ALA A 131 -7.17 28.38 -0.43
C ALA A 131 -6.09 28.32 -1.51
N ILE A 132 -4.82 28.13 -1.11
CA ILE A 132 -3.70 27.99 -2.07
C ILE A 132 -3.89 26.77 -2.97
N LEU A 133 -4.31 25.64 -2.40
CA LEU A 133 -4.50 24.40 -3.15
C LEU A 133 -5.74 24.47 -4.07
N ALA A 134 -6.78 25.22 -3.70
CA ALA A 134 -7.99 25.40 -4.50
C ALA A 134 -7.79 26.30 -5.74
N GLU A 135 -6.73 27.11 -5.79
CA GLU A 135 -6.43 28.01 -6.92
C GLU A 135 -5.69 27.31 -8.08
N ASP A 136 -5.62 25.97 -8.08
CA ASP A 136 -4.92 25.15 -9.11
C ASP A 136 -3.41 25.48 -9.23
N ILE A 137 -2.88 26.23 -8.25
CA ILE A 137 -1.44 26.41 -8.03
C ILE A 137 -0.79 25.08 -7.62
N GLY A 138 -1.60 24.14 -7.10
CA GLY A 138 -1.18 22.78 -6.72
C GLY A 138 -0.53 22.01 -7.88
N GLU A 139 -1.17 21.95 -9.06
CA GLU A 139 -0.59 21.27 -10.23
C GLU A 139 0.69 21.99 -10.72
N SER A 140 0.62 23.32 -10.84
CA SER A 140 1.74 24.12 -11.33
C SER A 140 2.95 24.12 -10.38
N TYR A 141 2.75 24.09 -9.07
CA TYR A 141 3.85 24.03 -8.10
C TYR A 141 4.32 22.59 -7.86
N ALA A 142 3.45 21.58 -7.92
CA ALA A 142 3.88 20.17 -7.90
C ALA A 142 4.80 19.87 -9.10
N GLU A 143 4.54 20.47 -10.26
CA GLU A 143 5.47 20.44 -11.39
C GLU A 143 6.79 21.18 -11.11
N LEU A 144 6.76 22.31 -10.38
CA LEU A 144 7.94 23.14 -10.08
C LEU A 144 8.77 22.67 -8.86
N SER A 145 8.17 21.91 -7.94
CA SER A 145 8.82 21.37 -6.74
C SER A 145 9.49 20.02 -6.98
N ARG A 146 9.13 19.35 -8.09
CA ARG A 146 9.90 18.25 -8.65
C ARG A 146 11.31 18.76 -8.93
N ARG A 147 12.31 18.18 -8.29
CA ARG A 147 13.66 18.19 -8.85
C ARG A 147 13.55 17.67 -10.29
N GLU A 148 14.14 18.38 -11.26
CA GLU A 148 14.26 17.90 -12.64
C GLU A 148 14.67 16.41 -12.61
N GLY A 149 13.73 15.53 -12.98
CA GLY A 149 13.99 14.13 -13.31
C GLY A 149 13.68 13.00 -12.31
N GLU A 150 13.23 13.21 -11.06
CA GLU A 150 13.34 12.10 -10.06
C GLU A 150 12.18 11.83 -9.07
N TRP A 151 11.02 12.51 -9.13
CA TRP A 151 9.94 12.29 -8.13
C TRP A 151 8.60 11.78 -8.69
N ASP A 152 8.50 11.54 -10.01
CA ASP A 152 7.37 10.80 -10.55
C ASP A 152 7.42 9.35 -10.05
N GLY A 153 6.34 8.88 -9.43
CA GLY A 153 6.23 7.50 -8.94
C GLY A 153 6.83 7.22 -7.56
N LEU A 154 7.26 8.23 -6.79
CA LEU A 154 7.67 8.03 -5.39
C LEU A 154 6.44 7.78 -4.51
N ARG A 155 6.08 6.51 -4.40
CA ARG A 155 4.94 6.02 -3.61
C ARG A 155 5.38 5.28 -2.34
N HIS A 156 6.69 5.23 -2.08
CA HIS A 156 7.25 4.84 -0.80
C HIS A 156 7.51 6.08 0.05
N VAL A 157 6.90 6.17 1.23
CA VAL A 157 7.03 7.33 2.12
C VAL A 157 7.37 6.84 3.52
N LEU A 158 8.46 7.35 4.11
CA LEU A 158 8.82 7.08 5.50
C LEU A 158 8.56 8.35 6.30
N ASP A 159 7.60 8.28 7.24
CA ASP A 159 7.08 9.46 7.96
C ASP A 159 6.46 10.52 7.02
N GLY A 160 5.88 11.59 7.56
CA GLY A 160 5.32 12.70 6.78
C GLY A 160 3.88 12.49 6.31
N ILE A 161 3.55 13.08 5.16
CA ILE A 161 2.18 13.15 4.63
C ILE A 161 1.94 11.97 3.67
N PRO A 162 0.86 11.19 3.85
CA PRO A 162 0.51 10.12 2.90
C PRO A 162 0.30 10.66 1.47
N ILE A 163 0.64 9.83 0.47
CA ILE A 163 0.33 10.07 -0.94
C ILE A 163 -0.70 9.00 -1.34
N PRO A 164 -2.01 9.25 -1.10
CA PRO A 164 -3.04 8.23 -1.26
C PRO A 164 -3.40 7.97 -2.73
N ASP A 165 -3.93 6.78 -2.99
CA ASP A 165 -4.60 6.45 -4.26
C ASP A 165 -6.09 6.79 -4.24
N GLN A 166 -6.65 6.88 -3.04
CA GLN A 166 -8.05 7.21 -2.78
C GLN A 166 -8.09 8.43 -1.85
N ASP A 167 -8.83 8.37 -0.75
CA ASP A 167 -8.81 9.41 0.28
C ASP A 167 -7.57 9.29 1.18
N ASP A 168 -7.27 10.35 1.95
CA ASP A 168 -6.26 10.29 3.00
C ASP A 168 -6.50 9.11 3.96
N PRO A 169 -5.55 8.17 4.11
CA PRO A 169 -5.76 6.96 4.88
C PRO A 169 -6.01 7.23 6.38
N ARG A 170 -5.70 8.44 6.86
CA ARG A 170 -5.98 8.84 8.24
C ARG A 170 -7.48 8.91 8.53
N TYR A 171 -8.32 9.24 7.56
CA TYR A 171 -9.77 9.25 7.77
C TYR A 171 -10.30 7.83 8.02
N SER A 172 -9.95 6.87 7.16
CA SER A 172 -10.33 5.46 7.35
C SER A 172 -9.76 4.90 8.64
N THR A 173 -8.53 5.28 8.98
CA THR A 173 -7.88 4.86 10.23
C THR A 173 -8.62 5.36 11.46
N ALA A 174 -9.01 6.64 11.49
CA ALA A 174 -9.79 7.21 12.58
C ALA A 174 -11.14 6.49 12.78
N ILE A 175 -11.78 6.03 11.70
CA ILE A 175 -13.00 5.21 11.75
C ILE A 175 -12.71 3.82 12.30
N LEU A 176 -11.73 3.11 11.74
CA LEU A 176 -11.44 1.71 12.06
C LEU A 176 -10.88 1.51 13.48
N ALA A 177 -10.21 2.52 14.02
CA ALA A 177 -9.66 2.46 15.37
C ALA A 177 -10.70 2.66 16.49
N ASP A 178 -11.90 3.11 16.15
CA ASP A 178 -13.01 3.32 17.09
C ASP A 178 -14.20 2.41 16.72
N PRO A 179 -14.52 1.38 17.54
CA PRO A 179 -15.63 0.47 17.27
C PRO A 179 -17.00 1.17 17.17
N GLU A 180 -17.23 2.26 17.92
CA GLU A 180 -18.48 3.01 17.85
C GLU A 180 -18.57 3.78 16.52
N LEU A 181 -17.46 4.36 16.09
CA LEU A 181 -17.38 5.09 14.82
C LEU A 181 -17.47 4.14 13.62
N THR A 182 -16.86 2.95 13.72
CA THR A 182 -17.02 1.86 12.75
C THR A 182 -18.48 1.41 12.64
N ALA A 183 -19.18 1.26 13.76
CA ALA A 183 -20.61 0.92 13.75
C ALA A 183 -21.47 2.07 13.21
N LEU A 184 -21.05 3.33 13.39
CA LEU A 184 -21.73 4.49 12.83
C LEU A 184 -21.55 4.56 11.30
N SER A 185 -20.35 4.31 10.78
CA SER A 185 -20.07 4.42 9.34
C SER A 185 -20.90 3.45 8.48
N GLN A 186 -21.28 2.30 9.04
CA GLN A 186 -22.19 1.33 8.41
C GLN A 186 -23.66 1.80 8.35
N ARG A 187 -24.04 2.78 9.17
CA ARG A 187 -25.43 3.28 9.31
C ARG A 187 -25.62 4.68 8.75
N ASP A 188 -24.62 5.55 8.94
CA ASP A 188 -24.61 6.95 8.55
C ASP A 188 -23.16 7.36 8.22
N TRP A 189 -22.77 7.11 6.97
CA TRP A 189 -21.44 7.43 6.48
C TRP A 189 -21.09 8.94 6.59
N PRO A 190 -21.94 9.88 6.16
CA PRO A 190 -21.66 11.30 6.31
C PRO A 190 -21.37 11.73 7.76
N ALA A 191 -22.16 11.24 8.73
CA ALA A 191 -21.93 11.57 10.14
C ALA A 191 -20.61 10.98 10.67
N ALA A 192 -20.31 9.73 10.33
CA ALA A 192 -19.06 9.10 10.72
C ALA A 192 -17.85 9.82 10.11
N PHE A 193 -17.93 10.17 8.83
CA PHE A 193 -16.86 10.87 8.12
C PHE A 193 -16.60 12.26 8.70
N ALA A 194 -17.64 13.02 9.06
CA ALA A 194 -17.47 14.32 9.71
C ALA A 194 -16.72 14.22 11.05
N ILE A 195 -16.97 13.17 11.83
CA ILE A 195 -16.22 12.90 13.08
C ILE A 195 -14.77 12.48 12.74
N ALA A 196 -14.59 11.63 11.74
CA ALA A 196 -13.27 11.18 11.30
C ALA A 196 -12.39 12.33 10.84
N GLN A 197 -12.94 13.32 10.12
CA GLN A 197 -12.21 14.51 9.68
C GLN A 197 -11.59 15.29 10.84
N VAL A 198 -12.27 15.37 11.98
CA VAL A 198 -11.76 16.06 13.18
C VAL A 198 -10.65 15.23 13.85
N ARG A 199 -10.75 13.91 13.83
CA ARG A 199 -9.84 12.99 14.56
C ARG A 199 -8.64 12.53 13.73
N ALA A 200 -8.69 12.66 12.41
CA ALA A 200 -7.64 12.19 11.52
C ALA A 200 -6.28 12.86 11.77
N GLY A 201 -6.28 14.09 12.33
CA GLY A 201 -5.05 14.78 12.74
C GLY A 201 -4.29 14.13 13.89
N ASP A 202 -4.90 13.20 14.62
CA ASP A 202 -4.25 12.44 15.69
C ASP A 202 -3.51 11.19 15.16
N TRP A 203 -3.43 11.01 13.84
CA TRP A 203 -2.81 9.86 13.20
C TRP A 203 -1.61 10.26 12.36
N HIS A 204 -0.50 9.54 12.54
CA HIS A 204 0.75 9.73 11.84
C HIS A 204 1.04 8.56 10.91
N LEU A 205 1.53 8.86 9.71
CA LEU A 205 2.11 7.86 8.83
C LEU A 205 3.45 7.39 9.41
N LEU A 206 3.62 6.08 9.59
CA LEU A 206 4.92 5.48 9.88
C LEU A 206 5.65 5.10 8.59
N LEU A 207 4.92 4.47 7.67
CA LEU A 207 5.46 3.96 6.41
C LEU A 207 4.33 3.81 5.40
N GLN A 208 4.56 4.27 4.17
CA GLN A 208 3.79 3.95 2.99
C GLN A 208 4.66 3.12 2.05
N LEU A 209 4.11 2.05 1.48
CA LEU A 209 4.78 1.20 0.51
C LEU A 209 3.92 1.01 -0.72
N ASP A 210 4.47 1.31 -1.89
CA ASP A 210 3.93 0.85 -3.17
C ASP A 210 4.26 -0.62 -3.40
N LEU A 211 3.25 -1.46 -3.48
CA LEU A 211 3.47 -2.90 -3.58
C LEU A 211 4.09 -3.28 -4.92
N ALA A 212 3.72 -2.57 -6.00
CA ALA A 212 4.31 -2.75 -7.32
C ALA A 212 5.82 -2.44 -7.30
N GLY A 213 6.20 -1.26 -6.80
CA GLY A 213 7.59 -0.84 -6.66
C GLY A 213 8.39 -1.70 -5.68
N LEU A 214 7.78 -2.14 -4.58
CA LEU A 214 8.44 -3.00 -3.57
C LEU A 214 8.78 -4.38 -4.13
N THR A 215 7.85 -4.96 -4.89
CA THR A 215 7.95 -6.31 -5.45
C THR A 215 8.68 -6.33 -6.78
N GLY A 216 8.61 -5.25 -7.55
CA GLY A 216 9.00 -5.21 -8.97
C GLY A 216 8.02 -5.93 -9.89
N ALA A 217 6.80 -6.23 -9.42
CA ALA A 217 5.80 -6.99 -10.17
C ALA A 217 4.88 -6.07 -10.97
N GLN A 218 4.60 -6.43 -12.23
CA GLN A 218 3.75 -5.64 -13.13
C GLN A 218 2.25 -5.79 -12.89
N LEU A 219 1.83 -6.87 -12.22
CA LEU A 219 0.42 -7.18 -11.94
C LEU A 219 0.07 -6.99 -10.46
N VAL A 220 0.99 -6.42 -9.68
CA VAL A 220 0.74 -6.03 -8.30
C VAL A 220 0.34 -4.58 -8.31
N GLU A 221 -0.74 -4.27 -7.61
CA GLU A 221 -1.26 -2.92 -7.50
C GLU A 221 -1.34 -2.52 -6.02
N GLY A 222 -1.38 -1.22 -5.82
CA GLY A 222 -1.82 -0.62 -4.58
C GLY A 222 -0.69 -0.22 -3.65
N ILE A 223 -1.07 0.62 -2.71
CA ILE A 223 -0.22 1.13 -1.65
C ILE A 223 -0.71 0.60 -0.31
N VAL A 224 0.24 0.38 0.60
CA VAL A 224 -0.02 0.07 2.01
C VAL A 224 0.51 1.19 2.87
N CYS A 225 -0.34 1.69 3.76
CA CYS A 225 -0.01 2.73 4.73
C CYS A 225 -0.08 2.14 6.14
N PHE A 226 0.97 2.31 6.95
CA PHE A 226 1.00 2.01 8.36
C PHE A 226 0.83 3.29 9.16
N LEU A 227 -0.21 3.37 9.97
CA LEU A 227 -0.57 4.56 10.73
C LEU A 227 -0.58 4.30 12.23
N ILE A 228 -0.13 5.28 13.00
CA ILE A 228 -0.07 5.22 14.45
C ILE A 228 -0.72 6.47 15.06
N HIS A 229 -1.41 6.30 16.18
CA HIS A 229 -1.97 7.43 16.91
C HIS A 229 -0.85 8.22 17.62
N THR A 230 -0.96 9.54 17.71
CA THR A 230 0.05 10.44 18.32
C THR A 230 0.44 10.01 19.74
N ASP A 231 -0.56 9.69 20.56
CA ASP A 231 -0.34 9.21 21.93
C ASP A 231 0.44 7.87 22.00
N ASP A 232 0.19 6.97 21.06
CA ASP A 232 0.86 5.67 20.99
C ASP A 232 2.31 5.85 20.54
N LEU A 233 2.54 6.70 19.54
CA LEU A 233 3.87 7.10 19.10
C LEU A 233 4.68 7.75 20.23
N ALA A 234 4.08 8.66 20.98
CA ALA A 234 4.72 9.32 22.12
C ALA A 234 5.13 8.33 23.23
N ARG A 235 4.37 7.25 23.41
CA ARG A 235 4.70 6.16 24.34
C ARG A 235 5.66 5.12 23.77
N GLY A 236 5.89 5.13 22.46
CA GLY A 236 6.59 4.05 21.75
C GLY A 236 5.82 2.73 21.80
N ASP A 237 4.48 2.78 21.85
CA ASP A 237 3.60 1.62 21.85
C ASP A 237 3.07 1.37 20.43
N PHE A 238 3.66 0.41 19.74
CA PHE A 238 3.30 0.09 18.35
C PHE A 238 2.27 -1.04 18.23
N ALA A 239 1.65 -1.47 19.35
CA ALA A 239 0.68 -2.56 19.35
C ALA A 239 -0.64 -2.20 18.64
N ARG A 240 -0.90 -0.92 18.45
CA ARG A 240 -2.14 -0.36 17.87
C ARG A 240 -1.94 0.28 16.50
N VAL A 241 -0.86 -0.04 15.80
CA VAL A 241 -0.67 0.40 14.42
C VAL A 241 -1.79 -0.18 13.53
N VAL A 242 -2.32 0.67 12.66
CA VAL A 242 -3.34 0.31 11.68
C VAL A 242 -2.72 0.30 10.29
N SER A 243 -3.00 -0.74 9.51
CA SER A 243 -2.68 -0.77 8.08
C SER A 243 -3.90 -0.45 7.23
N ILE A 244 -3.71 0.42 6.23
CA ILE A 244 -4.69 0.74 5.18
C ILE A 244 -4.09 0.36 3.83
N TYR A 245 -4.77 -0.51 3.09
CA TYR A 245 -4.50 -0.79 1.68
C TYR A 245 -5.40 0.08 0.79
N GLN A 246 -4.84 0.63 -0.27
CA GLN A 246 -5.55 1.37 -1.31
C GLN A 246 -5.06 0.92 -2.69
N GLN A 247 -5.95 0.96 -3.68
CA GLN A 247 -5.66 0.67 -5.10
C GLN A 247 -6.52 1.58 -5.98
N THR A 248 -6.13 1.71 -7.25
CA THR A 248 -6.83 2.56 -8.23
C THR A 248 -8.03 1.89 -8.89
#